data_AF-A0A6L4Z5C5-F1
#
_entry.id   AF-A0A6L4Z5C5-F1
#
_cell.length_a   1.000
_cell.length_b   1.000
_cell.length_c   1.000
_cell.angle_alpha   90.00
_cell.angle_beta   90.00
_cell.angle_gamma   90.00
#
_symmetry.space_group_name_H-M   'P 1'
#
loop_
_entity.id
_entity.type
_entity.pdbx_description
1 polymer ?
#
loop_
_entity_poly.entity_id
_entity_poly.type
_entity_poly.pdbx_seq_one_letter_code
_entity_poly.pdbx_strand_id
1 'polypeptide(L)'
;MYQRPFFCPPKILFLFEIIFVEMNKMKFNSGVFKILRNKYVIASLLFLTWIIFFDENSIVSHQKNKRRLYELKQQEEYYRARIEADKEKLEDLKAGEEKLEKFAREQYYMSKPGEDVFVVVDHD
;
A
#
# COMPACT_ATOMS: atom_id res chain seq x y z
N MET A 1 14.84 19.80 3.88
CA MET A 1 14.97 20.31 2.49
C MET A 1 14.57 19.18 1.54
N TYR A 2 13.28 19.06 1.21
CA TYR A 2 12.77 18.08 0.26
C TYR A 2 12.09 18.87 -0.87
N GLN A 3 12.89 19.37 -1.81
CA GLN A 3 12.34 19.89 -3.06
C GLN A 3 11.73 18.71 -3.80
N ARG A 4 10.40 18.62 -3.85
CA ARG A 4 9.74 17.80 -4.86
C ARG A 4 9.98 18.52 -6.20
N PRO A 5 10.65 17.93 -7.19
CA PRO A 5 10.54 18.47 -8.53
C PRO A 5 9.06 18.38 -8.91
N PHE A 6 8.53 19.43 -9.54
CA PHE A 6 7.27 19.40 -10.27
C PHE A 6 7.40 18.38 -11.41
N PHE A 7 7.42 17.09 -11.08
CA PHE A 7 7.48 16.00 -12.02
C PHE A 7 6.04 15.71 -12.41
N CYS A 8 5.61 16.38 -13.46
CA CYS A 8 4.38 16.07 -14.18
C CYS A 8 4.43 14.56 -14.51
N PRO A 9 3.52 13.71 -13.98
CA PRO A 9 3.57 12.30 -14.27
C PRO A 9 3.35 12.10 -15.78
N PRO A 10 4.09 11.18 -16.45
CA PRO A 10 4.06 10.97 -17.91
C PRO A 10 2.71 10.49 -18.46
N LYS A 11 1.66 10.41 -17.63
CA LYS A 11 0.32 9.93 -17.96
C LYS A 11 -0.52 10.96 -18.70
N ILE A 12 -0.25 12.26 -18.53
CA ILE A 12 -1.01 13.33 -19.19
C ILE A 12 -0.85 13.25 -20.71
N LEU A 13 0.35 12.90 -21.19
CA LEU A 13 0.59 12.70 -22.62
C LEU A 13 -0.10 11.43 -23.16
N PHE A 14 -0.08 10.34 -22.38
CA PHE A 14 -0.69 9.06 -22.79
C PHE A 14 -2.22 9.10 -22.84
N LEU A 15 -2.86 9.79 -21.89
CA LEU A 15 -4.32 9.97 -21.88
C LEU A 15 -4.78 10.93 -22.98
N PHE A 16 -3.95 11.91 -23.35
CA PHE A 16 -4.24 12.80 -24.47
C PHE A 16 -4.24 12.05 -25.80
N GLU A 17 -3.26 11.15 -26.02
CA GLU A 17 -3.22 10.31 -27.22
C GLU A 17 -4.41 9.34 -27.31
N ILE A 18 -4.75 8.66 -26.21
CA ILE A 18 -5.89 7.72 -26.18
C ILE A 18 -7.21 8.45 -26.47
N ILE A 19 -7.43 9.62 -25.85
CA ILE A 19 -8.69 10.35 -26.05
C ILE A 19 -8.72 11.03 -27.43
N PHE A 20 -7.59 11.48 -27.96
CA PHE A 20 -7.49 11.94 -29.35
C PHE A 20 -7.84 10.83 -30.35
N VAL A 21 -7.34 9.61 -30.13
CA VAL A 21 -7.65 8.43 -30.95
C VAL A 21 -9.13 8.03 -30.84
N GLU A 22 -9.70 8.06 -29.64
CA GLU A 22 -11.11 7.70 -29.41
C GLU A 22 -12.08 8.76 -29.98
N MET A 23 -11.72 10.05 -29.90
CA MET A 23 -12.48 11.15 -30.49
C MET A 23 -12.52 11.08 -32.01
N ASN A 24 -11.52 10.49 -32.66
CA ASN A 24 -11.46 10.34 -34.11
C ASN A 24 -12.43 9.26 -34.65
N LYS A 25 -13.00 8.42 -33.77
CA LYS A 25 -14.04 7.44 -34.12
C LYS A 25 -15.47 7.98 -34.05
N MET A 26 -15.69 9.19 -33.55
CA MET A 26 -17.03 9.77 -33.47
C MET A 26 -17.48 10.30 -34.85
N LYS A 27 -18.45 9.62 -35.48
CA LYS A 27 -19.17 10.17 -36.64
C LYS A 27 -20.02 11.36 -36.19
N PHE A 28 -19.51 12.58 -36.36
CA PHE A 28 -20.24 13.80 -36.04
C PHE A 28 -21.41 14.01 -37.00
N ASN A 29 -22.64 13.98 -36.47
CA ASN A 29 -23.86 14.26 -37.21
C ASN A 29 -24.06 15.79 -37.37
N SER A 30 -24.65 16.24 -38.47
CA SER A 30 -24.69 17.66 -38.90
C SER A 30 -25.36 18.64 -37.91
N GLY A 31 -26.19 18.14 -36.98
CA GLY A 31 -26.79 18.93 -35.89
C GLY A 31 -25.82 19.31 -34.77
N VAL A 32 -24.84 18.45 -34.45
CA VAL A 32 -23.86 18.68 -33.37
C VAL A 32 -22.86 19.78 -33.77
N PHE A 33 -22.53 19.88 -35.06
CA PHE A 33 -21.70 20.95 -35.62
C PHE A 33 -22.31 22.36 -35.47
N LYS A 34 -23.64 22.50 -35.52
CA LYS A 34 -24.31 23.80 -35.30
C LYS A 34 -24.16 24.28 -33.86
N ILE A 35 -24.22 23.37 -32.90
CA ILE A 35 -24.06 23.66 -31.46
C ILE A 35 -22.59 23.95 -31.15
N LEU A 36 -21.66 23.22 -31.76
CA LEU A 36 -20.21 23.42 -31.62
C LEU A 36 -19.69 24.71 -32.29
N ARG A 37 -20.47 25.41 -33.12
CA ARG A 37 -20.08 26.70 -33.71
C ARG A 37 -20.16 27.87 -32.72
N ASN A 38 -20.79 27.67 -31.56
CA ASN A 38 -20.88 28.71 -30.54
C ASN A 38 -19.58 28.77 -29.71
N LYS A 39 -18.91 29.92 -29.73
CA LYS A 39 -17.66 30.17 -28.98
C LYS A 39 -17.76 29.86 -27.48
N TYR A 40 -18.94 30.04 -26.88
CA TYR A 40 -19.19 29.74 -25.47
C TYR A 40 -19.21 28.23 -25.19
N VAL A 41 -19.70 27.42 -26.14
CA VAL A 41 -19.77 25.95 -26.00
C VAL A 41 -18.37 25.35 -26.09
N ILE A 42 -17.55 25.83 -27.03
CA ILE A 42 -16.14 25.41 -27.15
C ILE A 42 -15.35 25.77 -25.90
N ALA A 43 -15.49 27.01 -25.40
CA ALA A 43 -14.81 27.45 -24.19
C ALA A 43 -15.22 26.63 -22.96
N SER A 44 -16.53 26.36 -22.79
CA SER A 44 -17.03 25.50 -21.71
C SER A 44 -16.55 24.05 -21.84
N LEU A 45 -16.50 23.49 -23.06
CA LEU A 45 -15.97 22.15 -23.30
C LEU A 45 -14.48 22.06 -22.94
N LEU A 46 -13.66 23.02 -23.38
CA LEU A 46 -12.25 23.07 -23.02
C LEU A 46 -12.04 23.22 -21.51
N PHE A 47 -12.87 24.03 -20.86
CA PHE A 47 -12.81 24.23 -19.41
C PHE A 47 -13.24 22.97 -18.63
N LEU A 48 -14.31 22.30 -19.05
CA LEU A 48 -14.75 21.03 -18.48
C LEU A 48 -13.73 19.92 -18.69
N THR A 49 -13.20 19.79 -19.91
CA THR A 49 -12.13 18.85 -20.21
C THR A 49 -10.89 19.13 -19.38
N TRP A 50 -10.51 20.40 -19.18
CA TRP A 50 -9.41 20.77 -18.30
C TRP A 50 -9.63 20.30 -16.87
N ILE A 51 -10.79 20.59 -16.26
CA ILE A 51 -11.10 20.13 -14.90
C ILE A 51 -11.08 18.60 -14.84
N ILE A 52 -11.71 17.90 -15.78
CA ILE A 52 -11.82 16.45 -15.74
C ILE A 52 -10.46 15.74 -15.93
N PHE A 53 -9.56 16.30 -16.73
CA PHE A 53 -8.25 15.69 -17.03
C PHE A 53 -7.12 16.12 -16.09
N PHE A 54 -7.09 17.39 -15.69
CA PHE A 54 -6.08 17.90 -14.76
C PHE A 54 -6.44 17.67 -13.31
N ASP A 55 -7.73 17.43 -12.98
CA ASP A 55 -8.10 17.08 -11.62
C ASP A 55 -7.42 15.77 -11.20
N GLU A 56 -6.88 15.80 -10.00
CA GLU A 56 -5.94 14.82 -9.45
C GLU A 56 -6.60 13.49 -9.10
N ASN A 57 -7.79 13.21 -9.68
CA ASN A 57 -8.57 12.00 -9.53
C ASN A 57 -7.96 10.83 -10.32
N SER A 58 -6.68 10.59 -10.04
CA SER A 58 -5.92 9.45 -10.47
C SER A 58 -6.57 8.19 -9.89
N ILE A 59 -7.28 7.45 -10.75
CA ILE A 59 -7.76 6.08 -10.50
C ILE A 59 -6.60 5.21 -9.97
N VAL A 60 -5.38 5.47 -10.45
CA VAL A 60 -4.16 4.78 -10.00
C VAL A 60 -3.81 5.12 -8.55
N SER A 61 -3.99 6.36 -8.11
CA SER A 61 -3.78 6.77 -6.72
C SER A 61 -4.81 6.12 -5.82
N HIS A 62 -6.06 6.03 -6.27
CA HIS A 62 -7.11 5.34 -5.54
C HIS A 62 -6.81 3.84 -5.40
N GLN A 63 -6.34 3.17 -6.46
CA GLN A 63 -5.96 1.76 -6.39
C GLN A 63 -4.71 1.51 -5.54
N LYS A 64 -3.72 2.40 -5.60
CA LYS A 64 -2.54 2.36 -4.72
C LYS A 64 -2.92 2.54 -3.25
N ASN A 65 -3.86 3.44 -2.96
CA ASN A 65 -4.36 3.67 -1.61
C ASN A 65 -5.16 2.46 -1.09
N LYS A 66 -5.99 1.83 -1.93
CA LYS A 66 -6.68 0.57 -1.58
C LYS A 66 -5.70 -0.55 -1.26
N ARG A 67 -4.64 -0.71 -2.06
CA ARG A 67 -3.60 -1.70 -1.81
C ARG A 67 -2.87 -1.43 -0.49
N ARG A 68 -2.46 -0.18 -0.24
CA ARG A 68 -1.85 0.23 1.03
C ARG A 68 -2.76 -0.03 2.22
N LEU A 69 -4.06 0.24 2.08
CA LEU A 69 -5.05 -0.02 3.13
C LEU A 69 -5.11 -1.52 3.46
N TYR A 70 -5.08 -2.38 2.44
CA TYR A 70 -5.07 -3.83 2.62
C TYR A 70 -3.79 -4.30 3.31
N GLU A 71 -2.63 -3.83 2.86
CA GLU A 71 -1.32 -4.15 3.46
C GLU A 71 -1.26 -3.73 4.94
N LEU A 72 -1.77 -2.55 5.29
CA LEU A 72 -1.84 -2.07 6.67
C LEU A 72 -2.76 -2.93 7.55
N LYS A 73 -3.91 -3.36 7.03
CA LYS A 73 -4.83 -4.25 7.77
C LYS A 73 -4.21 -5.61 8.04
N GLN A 74 -3.50 -6.19 7.07
CA GLN A 74 -2.79 -7.45 7.27
C GLN A 74 -1.70 -7.32 8.33
N GLN A 75 -0.95 -6.22 8.32
CA GLN A 75 0.06 -5.95 9.35
C GLN A 75 -0.59 -5.80 10.73
N GLU A 76 -1.70 -5.08 10.84
CA GLU A 76 -2.43 -4.93 12.09
C GLU A 76 -2.86 -6.29 12.65
N GLU A 77 -3.48 -7.13 11.83
CA GLU A 77 -3.94 -8.47 12.21
C GLU A 77 -2.76 -9.36 12.66
N TYR A 78 -1.66 -9.35 11.91
CA TYR A 78 -0.44 -10.08 12.26
C TYR A 78 0.11 -9.66 13.63
N TYR A 79 0.25 -8.35 13.87
CA TYR A 79 0.80 -7.86 15.14
C TYR A 79 -0.16 -8.10 16.31
N ARG A 80 -1.48 -8.02 16.12
CA ARG A 80 -2.45 -8.37 17.16
C ARG A 80 -2.31 -9.83 17.57
N ALA A 81 -2.24 -10.76 16.60
CA ALA A 81 -2.04 -12.18 16.88
C ALA A 81 -0.71 -12.42 17.60
N ARG A 82 0.36 -11.72 17.20
CA ARG A 82 1.68 -11.85 17.83
C ARG A 82 1.68 -11.35 19.28
N ILE A 83 1.03 -10.21 19.54
CA ILE A 83 0.90 -9.66 20.89
C ILE A 83 0.16 -10.63 21.81
N GLU A 84 -0.90 -11.28 21.32
CA GLU A 84 -1.65 -12.25 22.12
C GLU A 84 -0.79 -13.47 22.47
N ALA A 85 -0.09 -14.03 21.49
CA ALA A 85 0.83 -15.14 21.72
C ALA A 85 1.99 -14.78 22.66
N ASP A 86 2.54 -13.58 22.54
CA ASP A 86 3.63 -13.12 23.40
C ASP A 86 3.14 -12.80 24.82
N LYS A 87 1.89 -12.36 24.99
CA LYS A 87 1.25 -12.23 26.32
C LYS A 87 1.09 -13.58 27.00
N GLU A 88 0.61 -14.59 26.29
CA GLU A 88 0.47 -15.95 26.83
C GLU A 88 1.82 -16.48 27.31
N LYS A 89 2.87 -16.32 26.50
CA LYS A 89 4.25 -16.65 26.90
C LYS A 89 4.72 -15.88 28.13
N LEU A 90 4.42 -14.58 28.22
CA LEU A 90 4.78 -13.78 29.39
C LEU A 90 4.08 -14.26 30.66
N GLU A 91 2.82 -14.66 30.58
CA GLU A 91 2.10 -15.23 31.72
C GLU A 91 2.67 -16.60 32.11
N ASP A 92 3.06 -17.43 31.14
CA ASP A 92 3.76 -18.69 31.40
C ASP A 92 5.12 -18.48 32.10
N LEU A 93 5.85 -17.43 31.73
CA LEU A 93 7.09 -17.05 32.41
C LEU A 93 6.83 -16.57 33.85
N LYS A 94 5.74 -15.81 34.07
CA LYS A 94 5.38 -15.32 35.41
C LYS A 94 4.78 -16.39 36.32
N ALA A 95 4.29 -17.50 35.77
CA ALA A 95 3.58 -18.53 36.51
C ALA A 95 4.46 -19.33 37.50
N GLY A 96 5.79 -19.15 37.51
CA GLY A 96 6.65 -19.68 38.58
C GLY A 96 8.13 -19.80 38.20
N GLU A 97 8.99 -19.87 39.21
CA GLU A 97 10.45 -19.96 39.07
C GLU A 97 10.88 -21.22 38.29
N GLU A 98 10.17 -22.33 38.45
CA GLU A 98 10.42 -23.60 37.73
C GLU A 98 10.20 -23.47 36.21
N LYS A 99 9.08 -22.86 35.79
CA LYS A 99 8.78 -22.64 34.36
C LYS A 99 9.80 -21.68 33.73
N LEU A 100 10.24 -20.69 34.49
CA LEU A 100 11.20 -19.69 34.05
C LEU A 100 12.62 -20.29 33.94
N GLU A 101 13.02 -21.16 34.88
CA GLU A 101 14.27 -21.93 34.78
C GLU A 101 14.24 -22.87 33.56
N LYS A 102 13.13 -23.57 33.33
CA LYS A 102 12.94 -24.43 32.15
C LYS A 102 13.07 -23.65 30.85
N PHE A 103 12.42 -22.48 30.74
CA PHE A 103 12.52 -21.62 29.57
C PHE A 103 13.94 -21.09 29.34
N ALA A 104 14.65 -20.67 30.39
CA ALA A 104 16.03 -20.20 30.30
C ALA A 104 16.99 -21.31 29.83
N ARG A 105 16.77 -22.56 30.27
CA ARG A 105 17.55 -23.73 29.85
C ARG A 105 17.25 -24.17 28.43
N GLU A 106 15.99 -24.19 28.01
CA GLU A 106 15.59 -24.69 26.68
C GLU A 106 15.78 -23.67 25.55
N GLN A 107 15.45 -22.39 25.79
CA GLN A 107 15.48 -21.37 24.73
C GLN A 107 16.80 -20.61 24.67
N TYR A 108 17.47 -20.44 25.82
CA TYR A 108 18.69 -19.63 25.94
C TYR A 108 19.91 -20.45 26.40
N TYR A 109 19.75 -21.76 26.65
CA TYR A 109 20.82 -22.65 27.12
C TYR A 109 21.57 -22.12 28.36
N MET A 110 20.86 -21.39 29.23
CA MET A 110 21.44 -20.82 30.45
C MET A 110 21.77 -21.92 31.47
N SER A 111 22.91 -21.79 32.15
CA SER A 111 23.44 -22.73 33.15
C SER A 111 23.78 -22.00 34.45
N LYS A 112 23.73 -22.71 35.59
CA LYS A 112 24.15 -22.15 36.88
C LYS A 112 25.69 -22.08 36.95
N PRO A 113 26.27 -21.15 37.74
CA PRO A 113 27.72 -21.08 37.90
C PRO A 113 28.26 -22.40 38.48
N GLY A 114 29.12 -23.09 37.72
CA GLY A 114 29.68 -24.40 38.05
C GLY A 114 28.99 -25.61 37.39
N GLU A 115 28.04 -25.38 36.48
CA GLU A 115 27.34 -26.43 35.73
C GLU A 115 27.85 -26.49 34.27
N ASP A 116 28.28 -27.67 33.82
CA ASP A 116 28.76 -27.89 32.43
C ASP A 116 27.60 -28.31 31.51
N VAL A 117 27.41 -27.59 30.39
CA VAL A 117 26.36 -27.86 29.39
C VAL A 117 26.93 -28.64 28.20
N PHE A 118 26.40 -29.83 27.93
CA PHE A 118 26.79 -30.65 26.77
C PHE A 118 25.71 -30.57 25.68
N VAL A 119 26.05 -30.00 24.52
CA VAL A 119 25.18 -30.02 23.33
C VAL A 119 25.57 -31.24 22.50
N VAL A 120 24.68 -32.24 22.44
CA VAL A 120 24.87 -33.41 21.58
C VAL A 120 24.50 -33.00 20.16
N VAL A 121 25.49 -32.94 19.28
CA VAL A 121 25.29 -32.73 17.84
C VAL A 121 25.39 -34.11 17.20
N ASP A 122 24.30 -34.60 16.61
CA ASP A 122 24.35 -35.81 15.80
C ASP A 122 25.27 -35.54 14.60
N HIS A 123 26.36 -36.30 14.52
CA HIS A 123 27.26 -36.30 13.37
C HIS A 123 26.70 -37.30 12.35
N ASP A 124 26.07 -36.78 11.30
CA ASP A 124 25.86 -37.52 10.05
C ASP A 124 27.19 -37.67 9.27
#